data_AF-A0A925AT63-F1
#
_entry.id   AF-A0A925AT63-F1
#
_cell.length_a   1.000
_cell.length_b   1.000
_cell.length_c   1.000
_cell.angle_alpha   90.00
_cell.angle_beta   90.00
_cell.angle_gamma   90.00
#
_symmetry.space_group_name_H-M   'P 1'
#
loop_
_entity.id
_entity.type
_entity.pdbx_description
1 polymer ?
#
loop_
_entity_poly.entity_id
_entity_poly.type
_entity_poly.pdbx_seq_one_letter_code
_entity_poly.pdbx_strand_id
1 'polypeptide(L)'
;MKSYEVIRQAVEEPGVKAVAADLKVSAALIYKWCEAPADELDPDQSGAKNPLDRVREMYQITKDVRLIRWLCNEAEGFFLPNPKLTDTGDLDKAFYLETRRVVRDFSELLDKVTDSAEDHSVDAAEADAIRQKWEDLKSSVERFVILCEQGQFRLEKNEK
;
A
#
# COMPACT_ATOMS: atom_id res chain seq x y z
N MET A 1 -4.56 -10.43 -0.02
CA MET A 1 -3.56 -11.44 0.37
C MET A 1 -3.55 -11.58 1.89
N LYS A 2 -3.58 -12.80 2.42
CA LYS A 2 -3.55 -13.05 3.87
C LYS A 2 -2.12 -13.12 4.38
N SER A 3 -1.88 -12.78 5.65
CA SER A 3 -0.52 -12.68 6.24
C SER A 3 0.31 -13.95 6.09
N TYR A 4 -0.29 -15.12 6.32
CA TYR A 4 0.39 -16.42 6.18
C TYR A 4 0.78 -16.75 4.74
N GLU A 5 0.07 -16.23 3.73
CA GLU A 5 0.41 -16.39 2.31
C GLU A 5 1.65 -15.55 1.98
N VAL A 6 1.72 -14.33 2.52
CA VAL A 6 2.90 -13.45 2.36
C VAL A 6 4.14 -14.13 2.93
N ILE A 7 4.06 -14.64 4.16
CA ILE A 7 5.19 -15.33 4.80
C ILE A 7 5.58 -16.57 3.99
N ARG A 8 4.62 -17.37 3.53
CA ARG A 8 4.89 -18.56 2.73
C ARG A 8 5.69 -18.25 1.47
N GLN A 9 5.31 -17.20 0.75
CA GLN A 9 6.03 -16.77 -0.45
C GLN A 9 7.42 -16.21 -0.10
N ALA A 10 7.52 -15.39 0.95
CA ALA A 10 8.79 -14.75 1.35
C ALA A 10 9.87 -15.75 1.78
N VAL A 11 9.48 -16.91 2.32
CA VAL A 11 10.43 -17.95 2.76
C VAL A 11 10.69 -19.03 1.70
N GLU A 12 10.06 -18.95 0.53
CA GLU A 12 10.16 -19.97 -0.53
C GLU A 12 11.57 -20.01 -1.15
N GLU A 13 12.08 -18.87 -1.62
CA GLU A 13 13.40 -18.79 -2.27
C GLU A 13 14.57 -18.95 -1.29
N PRO A 14 14.62 -18.25 -0.13
CA PRO A 14 15.70 -18.48 0.84
C PRO A 14 15.62 -19.86 1.51
N GLY A 15 14.42 -20.45 1.53
CA GLY A 15 14.12 -21.72 2.17
C GLY A 15 13.87 -21.60 3.67
N VAL A 16 12.86 -22.32 4.15
CA VAL A 16 12.41 -22.30 5.56
C VAL A 16 13.54 -22.53 6.58
N LYS A 17 14.50 -23.42 6.28
CA LYS A 17 15.61 -23.72 7.19
C LYS A 17 16.59 -22.56 7.34
N ALA A 18 16.89 -21.85 6.25
CA ALA A 18 17.80 -20.70 6.28
C ALA A 18 17.16 -19.55 7.07
N VAL A 19 15.90 -19.24 6.75
CA VAL A 19 15.13 -18.21 7.46
C VAL A 19 15.02 -18.52 8.95
N ALA A 20 14.75 -19.78 9.31
CA ALA A 20 14.68 -20.21 10.71
C ALA A 20 16.02 -20.01 11.45
N ALA A 21 17.15 -20.31 10.80
CA ALA A 21 18.47 -20.14 11.37
C ALA A 21 18.78 -18.65 11.63
N ASP A 22 18.52 -17.78 10.65
CA ASP A 22 18.81 -16.35 10.75
C ASP A 22 17.91 -15.65 11.77
N LEU A 23 16.62 -16.01 11.82
CA LEU A 23 15.67 -15.52 12.82
C LEU A 23 15.83 -16.18 14.20
N LYS A 24 16.70 -17.19 14.33
CA LYS A 24 16.94 -17.97 15.57
C LYS A 24 15.66 -18.58 16.14
N VAL A 25 14.83 -19.15 15.27
CA VAL A 25 13.60 -19.85 15.62
C VAL A 25 13.60 -21.26 15.03
N SER A 26 12.68 -22.12 15.48
CA SER A 26 12.55 -23.46 14.89
C SER A 26 11.92 -23.40 13.49
N ALA A 27 12.37 -24.27 12.57
CA ALA A 27 11.75 -24.42 11.26
C ALA A 27 10.25 -24.77 11.37
N ALA A 28 9.87 -25.57 12.37
CA ALA A 28 8.46 -25.89 12.66
C ALA A 28 7.61 -24.65 12.95
N LEU A 29 8.17 -23.63 13.62
CA LEU A 29 7.48 -22.37 13.87
C LEU A 29 7.28 -21.57 12.58
N ILE A 30 8.27 -21.55 11.69
CA ILE A 30 8.13 -20.91 10.37
C ILE A 30 7.03 -21.59 9.55
N TYR A 31 6.98 -22.93 9.50
CA TYR A 31 5.89 -23.65 8.82
C TYR A 31 4.51 -23.27 9.39
N LYS A 32 4.40 -23.17 10.72
CA LYS A 32 3.16 -22.69 11.37
C LYS A 32 2.82 -21.23 11.03
N TRP A 33 3.80 -20.37 10.77
CA TRP A 33 3.53 -19.00 10.31
C TRP A 33 3.01 -18.94 8.87
N CYS A 34 3.33 -19.95 8.06
CA CYS A 34 2.86 -20.11 6.68
C CYS A 34 1.45 -20.73 6.59
N GLU A 35 0.85 -21.13 7.71
CA GLU A 35 -0.48 -21.73 7.79
C GLU A 35 -1.50 -20.72 8.35
N ALA A 36 -2.77 -20.92 8.01
CA ALA A 36 -3.83 -20.11 8.57
C ALA A 36 -3.92 -20.37 10.09
N PRO A 37 -3.98 -19.32 10.94
CA PRO A 37 -4.13 -19.50 12.37
C PRO A 37 -5.56 -19.94 12.70
N ALA A 38 -5.70 -20.79 13.72
CA ALA A 38 -7.02 -21.16 14.27
C ALA A 38 -7.87 -19.92 14.53
N ASP A 39 -9.12 -19.96 14.06
CA ASP A 39 -10.14 -18.97 14.36
C ASP A 39 -11.39 -19.65 14.96
N GLU A 40 -12.41 -18.86 15.30
CA GLU A 40 -13.64 -19.37 15.91
C GLU A 40 -14.45 -20.28 14.97
N LEU A 41 -14.20 -20.21 13.65
CA LEU A 41 -14.93 -20.95 12.63
C LEU A 41 -14.24 -22.28 12.29
N ASP A 42 -12.92 -22.35 12.44
CA ASP A 42 -12.12 -23.53 12.17
C ASP A 42 -10.98 -23.68 13.20
N PRO A 43 -11.28 -24.25 14.38
CA PRO A 43 -10.31 -24.43 15.46
C PRO A 43 -9.25 -25.50 15.18
N ASP A 44 -9.40 -26.29 14.11
CA ASP A 44 -8.46 -27.35 13.75
C ASP A 44 -7.23 -26.84 12.98
N GLN A 45 -7.20 -25.55 12.61
CA GLN A 45 -6.06 -24.96 11.92
C GLN A 45 -4.84 -24.83 12.85
N SER A 46 -3.69 -25.34 12.41
CA SER A 46 -2.46 -25.42 13.21
C SER A 46 -1.56 -24.18 13.14
N GLY A 47 -1.97 -23.14 12.42
CA GLY A 47 -1.18 -21.94 12.22
C GLY A 47 -0.95 -21.15 13.51
N ALA A 48 0.21 -20.52 13.62
CA ALA A 48 0.57 -19.68 14.74
C ALA A 48 0.55 -18.20 14.32
N LYS A 49 0.19 -17.30 15.25
CA LYS A 49 0.31 -15.84 15.03
C LYS A 49 1.71 -15.51 14.53
N ASN A 50 1.79 -15.05 13.28
CA ASN A 50 3.05 -14.73 12.62
C ASN A 50 3.50 -13.29 12.92
N PRO A 51 4.73 -12.89 12.56
CA PRO A 51 5.22 -11.54 12.83
C PRO A 51 4.37 -10.42 12.22
N LEU A 52 3.81 -10.62 11.01
CA LEU A 52 2.93 -9.63 10.38
C LEU A 52 1.62 -9.47 11.16
N ASP A 53 1.05 -10.56 11.69
CA ASP A 53 -0.15 -10.50 12.54
C ASP A 53 0.12 -9.69 13.81
N ARG A 54 1.28 -9.87 14.43
CA ARG A 54 1.66 -9.14 15.65
C ARG A 54 1.83 -7.65 15.39
N VAL A 55 2.47 -7.26 14.29
CA VAL A 55 2.59 -5.84 13.93
C VAL A 55 1.22 -5.25 13.59
N ARG A 56 0.37 -5.98 12.88
CA ARG A 56 -1.01 -5.56 12.60
C ARG A 56 -1.80 -5.33 13.89
N GLU A 57 -1.74 -6.26 14.84
CA GLU A 57 -2.40 -6.16 16.15
C GLU A 57 -1.89 -4.94 16.93
N MET A 58 -0.58 -4.72 16.96
CA MET A 58 0.03 -3.54 17.58
C MET A 58 -0.44 -2.23 16.92
N TYR A 59 -0.52 -2.17 15.59
CA TYR A 59 -1.08 -1.02 14.89
C TYR A 59 -2.58 -0.85 15.20
N GLN A 60 -3.35 -1.93 15.29
CA GLN A 60 -4.78 -1.84 15.59
C GLN A 60 -5.06 -1.28 16.99
N ILE A 61 -4.22 -1.61 17.97
CA ILE A 61 -4.32 -1.12 19.35
C ILE A 61 -3.86 0.34 19.45
N THR A 62 -2.72 0.67 18.86
CA THR A 62 -2.08 1.99 19.03
C THR A 62 -2.58 3.04 18.05
N LYS A 63 -3.06 2.62 16.87
CA LYS A 63 -3.35 3.46 15.69
C LYS A 63 -2.17 4.33 15.25
N ASP A 64 -0.95 3.97 15.64
CA ASP A 64 0.25 4.75 15.31
C ASP A 64 0.81 4.34 13.94
N VAL A 65 0.63 5.22 12.94
CA VAL A 65 1.09 5.01 11.57
C VAL A 65 2.62 4.89 11.46
N ARG A 66 3.37 5.36 12.46
CA ARG A 66 4.84 5.26 12.46
C ARG A 66 5.32 3.81 12.41
N LEU A 67 4.56 2.87 12.96
CA LEU A 67 4.86 1.43 12.87
C LEU A 67 4.92 0.94 11.43
N ILE A 68 3.96 1.36 10.61
CA ILE A 68 3.86 0.96 9.20
C ILE A 68 4.92 1.68 8.37
N ARG A 69 5.08 3.00 8.59
CA ARG A 69 6.09 3.80 7.89
C ARG A 69 7.50 3.26 8.13
N TRP A 70 7.82 2.90 9.37
CA TRP A 70 9.12 2.33 9.70
C TRP A 70 9.39 1.06 8.90
N LEU A 71 8.44 0.11 8.86
CA LEU A 71 8.59 -1.12 8.06
C LEU A 71 8.76 -0.86 6.56
N CYS A 72 8.05 0.12 5.99
CA CYS A 72 8.22 0.47 4.58
C CYS A 72 9.61 1.04 4.30
N ASN A 73 10.15 1.86 5.22
CA ASN A 73 11.47 2.46 5.08
C ASN A 73 12.60 1.42 5.12
N GLU A 74 12.43 0.31 5.86
CA GLU A 74 13.40 -0.81 5.86
C GLU A 74 13.56 -1.45 4.46
N ALA A 75 12.56 -1.29 3.59
CA ALA A 75 12.60 -1.73 2.19
C ALA A 75 12.89 -0.58 1.21
N GLU A 76 13.45 0.53 1.70
CA GLU A 76 13.69 1.77 0.93
C GLU A 76 12.41 2.34 0.28
N GLY A 77 11.25 1.96 0.82
CA GLY A 77 9.92 2.41 0.38
C GLY A 77 9.30 3.42 1.35
N PHE A 78 8.07 3.82 1.05
CA PHE A 78 7.26 4.70 1.91
C PHE A 78 5.82 4.18 1.94
N PHE A 79 5.10 4.51 3.01
CA PHE A 79 3.68 4.16 3.12
C PHE A 79 2.79 5.31 2.61
N LEU A 80 2.00 5.03 1.58
CA LEU A 80 0.94 5.91 1.11
C LEU A 80 -0.41 5.39 1.60
N PRO A 81 -1.13 6.12 2.46
CA PRO A 81 -2.46 5.70 2.89
C PRO A 81 -3.43 5.76 1.71
N ASN A 82 -4.28 4.75 1.60
CA ASN A 82 -5.36 4.77 0.63
C ASN A 82 -6.26 6.00 0.88
N PRO A 83 -6.63 6.73 -0.18
CA PRO A 83 -7.48 7.90 -0.06
C PRO A 83 -8.87 7.51 0.45
N LYS A 84 -9.43 8.33 1.33
CA LYS A 84 -10.80 8.14 1.81
C LYS A 84 -11.76 8.51 0.69
N LEU A 85 -12.61 7.56 0.30
CA LEU A 85 -13.70 7.85 -0.62
C LEU A 85 -14.80 8.60 0.13
N THR A 86 -15.10 9.81 -0.32
CA THR A 86 -16.33 10.52 0.03
C THR A 86 -17.44 10.04 -0.89
N ASP A 87 -18.61 9.73 -0.31
CA ASP A 87 -19.79 9.28 -1.04
C ASP A 87 -20.35 10.45 -1.86
N THR A 88 -19.81 10.65 -3.05
CA THR A 88 -20.35 11.60 -4.02
C THR A 88 -21.43 10.85 -4.78
N GLY A 89 -22.70 11.03 -4.39
CA GLY A 89 -23.87 10.35 -4.98
C GLY A 89 -24.11 10.60 -6.49
N ASP A 90 -23.15 11.20 -7.20
CA ASP A 90 -23.11 11.36 -8.65
C ASP A 90 -21.78 10.80 -9.17
N LEU A 91 -21.84 9.58 -9.71
CA LEU A 91 -20.69 8.77 -10.13
C LEU A 91 -20.00 9.31 -11.39
N ASP A 92 -20.78 9.82 -12.35
CA ASP A 92 -20.24 10.41 -13.58
C ASP A 92 -19.45 11.67 -13.25
N LYS A 93 -20.00 12.52 -12.37
CA LYS A 93 -19.30 13.71 -11.90
C LYS A 93 -18.02 13.37 -11.14
N ALA A 94 -18.04 12.31 -10.32
CA ALA A 94 -16.86 11.83 -9.62
C ALA A 94 -15.76 11.39 -10.61
N PHE A 95 -16.10 10.62 -11.64
CA PHE A 95 -15.15 10.19 -12.67
C PHE A 95 -14.46 11.36 -13.38
N TYR A 96 -15.24 12.33 -13.86
CA TYR A 96 -14.68 13.50 -14.56
C TYR A 96 -13.83 14.36 -13.62
N LEU A 97 -14.23 14.51 -12.35
CA LEU A 97 -13.47 15.26 -11.36
C LEU A 97 -12.14 14.58 -11.02
N GLU A 98 -12.12 13.27 -10.78
CA GLU A 98 -10.89 12.55 -10.46
C GLU A 98 -9.94 12.48 -11.65
N THR A 99 -10.45 12.27 -12.87
CA THR A 99 -9.63 12.29 -14.09
C THR A 99 -8.96 13.65 -14.29
N ARG A 100 -9.73 14.74 -14.17
CA ARG A 100 -9.19 16.12 -14.27
C ARG A 100 -8.17 16.41 -13.17
N ARG A 101 -8.41 15.90 -11.96
CA ARG A 101 -7.49 16.03 -10.84
C ARG A 101 -6.16 15.33 -11.14
N VAL A 102 -6.16 14.08 -11.59
CA VAL A 102 -4.94 13.37 -11.97
C VAL A 102 -4.15 14.12 -13.04
N VAL A 103 -4.82 14.61 -14.09
CA VAL A 103 -4.17 15.38 -15.16
C VAL A 103 -3.54 16.67 -14.60
N ARG A 104 -4.28 17.43 -13.79
CA ARG A 104 -3.77 18.66 -13.17
C ARG A 104 -2.58 18.37 -12.26
N ASP A 105 -2.70 17.40 -11.36
CA ASP A 105 -1.66 17.06 -10.39
C ASP A 105 -0.38 16.57 -11.12
N PHE A 106 -0.52 15.89 -12.26
CA PHE A 106 0.61 15.52 -13.13
C PHE A 106 1.25 16.73 -13.82
N SER A 107 0.44 17.65 -14.35
CA SER A 107 0.94 18.90 -14.95
C SER A 107 1.69 19.76 -13.93
N GLU A 108 1.16 19.92 -12.70
CA GLU A 108 1.84 20.64 -11.63
C GLU A 108 3.19 20.01 -11.24
N LEU A 109 3.29 18.67 -11.29
CA LEU A 109 4.54 17.97 -11.06
C LEU A 109 5.53 18.22 -12.20
N LEU A 110 5.10 18.15 -13.45
CA LEU A 110 5.94 18.43 -14.62
C LEU A 110 6.47 19.86 -14.60
N ASP A 111 5.62 20.84 -14.28
CA ASP A 111 6.01 22.24 -14.15
C ASP A 111 7.10 22.39 -13.08
N LYS A 112 6.91 21.76 -11.90
CA LYS A 112 7.91 21.79 -10.82
C LYS A 112 9.24 21.14 -11.20
N VAL A 113 9.21 20.01 -11.90
CA VAL A 113 10.44 19.34 -12.37
C VAL A 113 11.13 20.17 -13.45
N THR A 114 10.37 20.86 -14.31
CA THR A 114 10.91 21.69 -15.38
C THR A 114 11.53 22.97 -14.82
N ASP A 115 10.82 23.67 -13.92
CA ASP A 115 11.32 24.82 -13.16
C ASP A 115 12.69 24.49 -12.56
N SER A 116 12.78 23.40 -11.80
CA SER A 116 13.99 22.95 -11.10
C SER A 116 15.07 22.32 -12.00
N ALA A 117 14.83 22.19 -13.31
CA ALA A 117 15.83 21.75 -14.27
C ALA A 117 16.47 22.94 -15.02
N GLU A 118 15.72 24.04 -15.17
CA GLU A 118 16.16 25.26 -15.85
C GLU A 118 17.19 26.06 -15.04
N ASP A 119 17.15 25.97 -13.72
CA ASP A 119 18.09 26.56 -12.76
C ASP A 119 19.34 25.70 -12.50
N HIS A 120 19.45 24.53 -13.14
CA HIS A 120 20.62 23.63 -13.15
C HIS A 120 21.13 23.17 -11.76
N SER A 121 20.38 23.41 -10.69
CA SER A 121 20.64 22.83 -9.37
C SER A 121 19.35 22.70 -8.59
N VAL A 122 18.94 21.45 -8.32
CA VAL A 122 17.80 21.19 -7.42
C VAL A 122 18.29 21.29 -5.98
N ASP A 123 17.80 22.27 -5.23
CA ASP A 123 18.10 22.36 -3.80
C ASP A 123 17.23 21.40 -2.96
N ALA A 124 17.54 21.30 -1.66
CA ALA A 124 16.83 20.37 -0.78
C ALA A 124 15.33 20.70 -0.63
N ALA A 125 14.96 21.98 -0.68
CA ALA A 125 13.57 22.41 -0.56
C ALA A 125 12.78 22.12 -1.85
N GLU A 126 13.42 22.25 -3.01
CA GLU A 126 12.86 21.89 -4.31
C GLU A 126 12.68 20.38 -4.44
N ALA A 127 13.68 19.59 -4.02
CA ALA A 127 13.57 18.13 -3.97
C ALA A 127 12.41 17.69 -3.06
N ASP A 128 12.23 18.34 -1.90
CA ASP A 128 11.09 18.11 -1.01
C ASP A 128 9.75 18.51 -1.64
N ALA A 129 9.70 19.63 -2.37
CA ALA A 129 8.49 20.07 -3.08
C ALA A 129 8.09 19.10 -4.20
N ILE A 130 9.05 18.64 -5.00
CA ILE A 130 8.85 17.61 -6.04
C ILE A 130 8.38 16.32 -5.37
N ARG A 131 9.00 15.92 -4.25
CA ARG A 131 8.57 14.74 -3.49
C ARG A 131 7.12 14.85 -3.05
N GLN A 132 6.72 15.98 -2.48
CA GLN A 132 5.34 16.19 -2.02
C GLN A 132 4.34 16.11 -3.18
N LYS A 133 4.63 16.77 -4.31
CA LYS A 133 3.76 16.69 -5.51
C LYS A 133 3.66 15.28 -6.07
N TRP A 134 4.75 14.52 -6.02
CA TRP A 134 4.75 13.11 -6.40
C TRP A 134 3.88 12.26 -5.45
N GLU A 135 3.94 12.49 -4.14
CA GLU A 135 3.04 11.82 -3.16
C GLU A 135 1.56 12.14 -3.43
N ASP A 136 1.25 13.41 -3.69
CA ASP A 136 -0.11 13.86 -3.98
C ASP A 136 -0.66 13.18 -5.25
N LEU A 137 0.15 13.14 -6.33
CA LEU A 137 -0.22 12.48 -7.57
C LEU A 137 -0.48 10.98 -7.36
N LYS A 138 0.41 10.25 -6.66
CA LYS A 138 0.19 8.83 -6.35
C LYS A 138 -1.10 8.63 -5.57
N SER A 139 -1.42 9.50 -4.61
CA SER A 139 -2.66 9.41 -3.85
C SER A 139 -3.90 9.64 -4.73
N SER A 140 -3.84 10.62 -5.63
CA SER A 140 -4.92 10.90 -6.60
C SER A 140 -5.15 9.71 -7.55
N VAL A 141 -4.08 9.09 -8.06
CA VAL A 141 -4.16 7.91 -8.94
C VAL A 141 -4.69 6.69 -8.18
N GLU A 142 -4.22 6.44 -6.96
CA GLU A 142 -4.71 5.34 -6.12
C GLU A 142 -6.22 5.46 -5.88
N ARG A 143 -6.72 6.68 -5.66
CA ARG A 143 -8.16 6.93 -5.52
C ARG A 143 -8.94 6.49 -6.74
N PHE A 144 -8.43 6.86 -7.91
CA PHE A 144 -9.04 6.50 -9.18
C PHE A 144 -9.07 4.99 -9.36
N VAL A 145 -7.98 4.28 -9.06
CA VAL A 145 -7.92 2.80 -9.14
C VAL A 145 -8.92 2.15 -8.19
N ILE A 146 -8.99 2.57 -6.93
CA ILE A 146 -9.95 2.00 -5.95
C ILE A 146 -11.39 2.18 -6.45
N LEU A 147 -11.74 3.34 -7.01
CA LEU A 147 -13.07 3.58 -7.58
C LEU A 147 -13.37 2.66 -8.78
N CYS A 148 -12.36 2.37 -9.62
CA CYS A 148 -12.47 1.38 -10.69
C CYS A 148 -12.73 -0.03 -10.14
N GLU A 149 -11.94 -0.47 -9.16
CA GLU A 149 -12.04 -1.81 -8.55
C GLU A 149 -13.38 -2.04 -7.85
N GLN A 150 -13.97 -0.99 -7.27
CA GLN A 150 -15.30 -1.04 -6.66
C GLN A 150 -16.44 -1.09 -7.69
N GLY A 151 -16.14 -1.06 -8.98
CA GLY A 151 -17.14 -1.08 -10.05
C GLY A 151 -18.00 0.19 -10.09
N GLN A 152 -17.52 1.29 -9.52
CA GLN A 152 -18.24 2.57 -9.46
C GLN A 152 -18.22 3.33 -10.80
N PHE A 153 -17.38 2.90 -11.75
CA PHE A 153 -17.33 3.44 -13.11
C PHE A 153 -17.98 2.50 -14.13
N ARG A 154 -19.18 1.98 -13.85
CA ARG A 154 -20.00 1.37 -14.90
C ARG A 154 -20.48 2.48 -15.83
N LEU A 155 -19.75 2.70 -16.91
CA LEU A 155 -20.27 3.42 -18.08
C LEU A 155 -21.52 2.66 -18.52
N GLU A 156 -22.70 3.25 -18.33
CA GLU A 156 -23.91 2.71 -18.95
C GLU A 156 -23.64 2.65 -20.46
N LYS A 157 -23.63 1.44 -21.01
CA LYS A 157 -23.68 1.26 -22.46
C LYS A 157 -25.01 1.85 -22.91
N ASN A 158 -24.96 3.06 -23.45
CA ASN A 158 -26.04 3.56 -24.29
C ASN A 158 -26.12 2.65 -25.52
N GLU A 159 -26.96 1.62 -25.42
CA GLU A 159 -27.45 0.88 -26.58
C GLU A 159 -28.26 1.87 -27.43
N LYS A 160 -27.76 2.16 -28.64
CA LYS A 160 -28.51 2.79 -29.72
C LYS A 160 -29.07 1.69 -30.62
#